data_AF-A0A965IPD8-F1
#
_entry.id   AF-A0A965IPD8-F1
#
_cell.length_a   1.000
_cell.length_b   1.000
_cell.length_c   1.000
_cell.angle_alpha   90.00
_cell.angle_beta   90.00
_cell.angle_gamma   90.00
#
_symmetry.space_group_name_H-M   'P 1'
#
loop_
_entity.id
_entity.type
_entity.pdbx_description
1 polymer ?
#
loop_
_entity_poly.entity_id
_entity_poly.type
_entity_poly.pdbx_seq_one_letter_code
_entity_poly.pdbx_strand_id
1 'polypeptide(L)'
;LTMPPEKTLLQWQEHHALTRSFWLNNFCRQAFAEALKAPEKVRATLPYIERMCEWAIHDAGTPTQRFRYPIWRDEFAFALLSPWFEKSPPQEIKNTLLTKLLSMLGDPRHNHAGWLGVRKEAIDTASRWLTGRTMDAFFEILRHTDDDIGPYRRRFWEAYFHAGHILEAWIALGEEAATALGKIDTQHELSYAKILGKISPNQCVLMLRIGNILFCDWSHQGRLRAIPMSNKQAPKLYAHTYELYQLRFPTPLDFNQGQLDDPGLLHLGSELGQWQETARDFISKQLGVTVPLTDLMPNN
;
A
#
# COMPACT_ATOMS: atom_id res chain seq x y z
N LEU A 1 29.07 -24.71 6.66
CA LEU A 1 27.80 -25.43 6.45
C LEU A 1 26.95 -24.62 5.48
N THR A 2 27.00 -24.93 4.19
CA THR A 2 26.13 -24.33 3.17
C THR A 2 24.77 -25.02 3.25
N MET A 3 23.70 -24.26 3.44
CA MET A 3 22.34 -24.77 3.43
C MET A 3 21.82 -24.72 1.98
N PRO A 4 21.39 -25.84 1.37
CA PRO A 4 20.79 -25.79 0.04
C PRO A 4 19.53 -24.92 0.04
N PRO A 5 19.25 -24.13 -1.03
CA PRO A 5 18.08 -23.26 -1.08
C PRO A 5 16.76 -24.04 -0.89
N GLU A 6 16.68 -25.23 -1.48
CA GLU A 6 15.50 -26.12 -1.47
C GLU A 6 15.18 -26.76 -0.12
N LYS A 7 16.14 -26.84 0.83
CA LYS A 7 15.88 -27.41 2.16
C LYS A 7 15.39 -26.34 3.11
N THR A 8 14.29 -26.61 3.82
CA THR A 8 13.81 -25.72 4.90
C THR A 8 14.76 -25.74 6.08
N LEU A 9 14.73 -24.70 6.92
CA LEU A 9 15.48 -24.66 8.18
C LEU A 9 15.08 -25.80 9.12
N LEU A 10 13.80 -26.21 9.09
CA LEU A 10 13.31 -27.34 9.89
C LEU A 10 13.93 -28.66 9.40
N GLN A 11 13.87 -28.94 8.10
CA GLN A 11 14.50 -30.13 7.50
C GLN A 11 16.01 -30.17 7.74
N TRP A 12 16.68 -29.01 7.68
CA TRP A 12 18.10 -28.90 7.98
C TRP A 12 18.41 -29.15 9.46
N GLN A 13 17.60 -28.60 10.37
CA GLN A 13 17.71 -28.84 11.81
C GLN A 13 17.53 -30.34 12.15
N GLU A 14 16.51 -30.98 11.59
CA GLU A 14 16.21 -32.40 11.78
C GLU A 14 17.31 -33.30 11.22
N HIS A 15 17.80 -33.01 10.00
CA HIS A 15 18.90 -33.75 9.37
C HIS A 15 20.19 -33.74 10.19
N HIS A 16 20.46 -32.66 10.92
CA HIS A 16 21.62 -32.52 11.80
C HIS A 16 21.31 -32.85 13.28
N ALA A 17 20.14 -33.42 13.59
CA ALA A 17 19.69 -33.77 14.94
C ALA A 17 19.77 -32.62 15.96
N LEU A 18 19.57 -31.38 15.51
CA LEU A 18 19.70 -30.18 16.32
C LEU A 18 18.43 -29.91 17.13
N THR A 19 18.59 -29.42 18.37
CA THR A 19 17.46 -29.05 19.24
C THR A 19 16.74 -27.80 18.72
N ARG A 20 15.46 -27.62 19.05
CA ARG A 20 14.72 -26.39 18.73
C ARG A 20 15.38 -25.12 19.28
N SER A 21 16.10 -25.24 20.41
CA SER A 21 16.86 -24.15 21.04
C SER A 21 18.16 -23.77 20.31
N PHE A 22 18.64 -24.58 19.36
CA PHE A 22 19.82 -24.28 18.56
C PHE A 22 19.74 -22.89 17.91
N TRP A 23 18.59 -22.56 17.32
CA TRP A 23 18.34 -21.28 16.67
C TRP A 23 18.22 -20.07 17.62
N LEU A 24 18.29 -20.27 18.93
CA LEU A 24 18.24 -19.19 19.93
C LEU A 24 19.62 -18.89 20.53
N ASN A 25 20.67 -19.65 20.15
CA ASN A 25 22.01 -19.45 20.68
C ASN A 25 22.73 -18.23 20.06
N ASN A 26 23.80 -17.77 20.71
CA ASN A 26 24.56 -16.58 20.28
C ASN A 26 25.22 -16.77 18.90
N PHE A 27 25.63 -17.98 18.54
CA PHE A 27 26.24 -18.28 17.23
C PHE A 27 25.23 -18.09 16.10
N CYS A 28 24.02 -18.66 16.23
CA CYS A 28 22.93 -18.51 15.27
C CYS A 28 22.47 -17.05 15.13
N ARG A 29 22.45 -16.30 16.24
CA ARG A 29 22.16 -14.86 16.22
C ARG A 29 23.23 -14.06 15.46
N GLN A 30 24.51 -14.40 15.60
CA GLN A 30 25.58 -13.75 14.85
C GLN A 30 25.58 -14.18 13.38
N ALA A 31 25.35 -15.46 13.09
CA ALA A 31 25.27 -15.97 11.72
C ALA A 31 24.12 -15.33 10.94
N PHE A 32 22.97 -15.07 11.59
CA PHE A 32 21.89 -14.27 11.01
C PHE A 32 22.34 -12.82 10.72
N ALA A 33 23.02 -12.18 11.66
CA ALA A 33 23.54 -10.82 11.50
C ALA A 33 24.55 -10.69 10.34
N GLU A 34 25.42 -11.68 10.13
CA GLU A 34 26.32 -11.70 8.97
C GLU A 34 25.58 -12.06 7.67
N ALA A 35 24.57 -12.93 7.71
CA ALA A 35 23.76 -13.24 6.53
C ALA A 35 23.01 -12.01 5.99
N LEU A 36 22.53 -11.12 6.87
CA LEU A 36 21.91 -9.85 6.48
C LEU A 36 22.82 -8.94 5.64
N LYS A 37 24.15 -9.04 5.81
CA LYS A 37 25.16 -8.27 5.09
C LYS A 37 25.52 -8.87 3.73
N ALA A 38 24.76 -9.85 3.23
CA ALA A 38 25.00 -10.45 1.93
C ALA A 38 25.06 -9.40 0.80
N PRO A 39 25.82 -9.64 -0.29
CA PRO A 39 25.87 -8.72 -1.43
C PRO A 39 24.47 -8.43 -2.00
N GLU A 40 24.21 -7.20 -2.48
CA GLU A 40 22.90 -6.79 -3.04
C GLU A 40 22.35 -7.81 -4.07
N LYS A 41 23.22 -8.30 -4.96
CA LYS A 41 22.87 -9.32 -5.96
C LYS A 41 22.33 -10.62 -5.37
N VAL A 42 22.72 -10.99 -4.15
CA VAL A 42 22.19 -12.14 -3.41
C VAL A 42 20.89 -11.75 -2.70
N ARG A 43 20.87 -10.58 -2.05
CA ARG A 43 19.70 -10.05 -1.33
C ARG A 43 18.48 -9.82 -2.22
N ALA A 44 18.72 -9.54 -3.50
CA ALA A 44 17.70 -9.40 -4.53
C ALA A 44 17.12 -10.73 -5.06
N THR A 45 17.55 -11.90 -4.56
CA THR A 45 17.07 -13.21 -5.03
C THR A 45 15.93 -13.77 -4.17
N LEU A 46 14.95 -14.41 -4.79
CA LEU A 46 13.84 -15.05 -4.10
C LEU A 46 14.30 -16.09 -3.03
N PRO A 47 15.25 -17.01 -3.31
CA PRO A 47 15.70 -17.98 -2.30
C PRO A 47 16.36 -17.34 -1.07
N TYR A 48 17.06 -16.20 -1.23
CA TYR A 48 17.58 -15.46 -0.08
C TYR A 48 16.45 -14.84 0.74
N ILE A 49 15.50 -14.18 0.07
CA ILE A 49 14.36 -13.53 0.73
C ILE A 49 13.57 -14.56 1.54
N GLU A 50 13.22 -15.70 0.94
CA GLU A 50 12.50 -16.78 1.61
C GLU A 50 13.26 -17.33 2.82
N ARG A 51 14.54 -17.65 2.66
CA ARG A 51 15.36 -18.23 3.74
C ARG A 51 15.64 -17.26 4.87
N MET A 52 15.79 -15.96 4.59
CA MET A 52 15.89 -14.94 5.65
C MET A 52 14.57 -14.73 6.38
N CYS A 53 13.43 -14.72 5.69
CA CYS A 53 12.11 -14.67 6.33
C CYS A 53 11.86 -15.90 7.22
N GLU A 54 12.23 -17.09 6.74
CA GLU A 54 12.13 -18.34 7.51
C GLU A 54 13.01 -18.30 8.76
N TRP A 55 14.24 -17.78 8.66
CA TRP A 55 15.16 -17.67 9.79
C TRP A 55 14.72 -16.61 10.80
N ALA A 56 14.16 -15.50 10.32
CA ALA A 56 13.71 -14.38 11.14
C ALA A 56 12.56 -14.74 12.09
N ILE A 57 11.81 -15.82 11.85
CA ILE A 57 10.65 -16.20 12.67
C ILE A 57 10.93 -17.43 13.52
N HIS A 58 10.58 -17.33 14.80
CA HIS A 58 10.52 -18.43 15.76
C HIS A 58 9.07 -18.93 15.87
N ASP A 59 8.90 -20.25 16.03
CA ASP A 59 7.61 -20.95 16.14
C ASP A 59 6.56 -20.50 15.10
N ALA A 60 6.96 -20.44 13.83
CA ALA A 60 6.11 -20.04 12.71
C ALA A 60 4.81 -20.85 12.64
N GLY A 61 3.68 -20.18 12.42
CA GLY A 61 2.35 -20.80 12.36
C GLY A 61 1.74 -21.18 13.71
N THR A 62 2.32 -20.73 14.83
CA THR A 62 1.81 -21.03 16.19
C THR A 62 1.45 -19.77 16.98
N PRO A 63 0.70 -19.87 18.09
CA PRO A 63 0.46 -18.73 18.98
C PRO A 63 1.71 -18.13 19.65
N THR A 64 2.85 -18.84 19.66
CA THR A 64 4.13 -18.31 20.16
C THR A 64 5.01 -17.68 19.07
N GLN A 65 4.47 -17.52 17.86
CA GLN A 65 5.16 -16.91 16.73
C GLN A 65 5.70 -15.53 17.08
N ARG A 66 7.01 -15.32 16.87
CA ARG A 66 7.67 -14.03 17.11
C ARG A 66 8.90 -13.85 16.24
N PHE A 67 9.29 -12.59 16.06
CA PHE A 67 10.59 -12.25 15.47
C PHE A 67 11.73 -12.79 16.36
N ARG A 68 12.54 -13.69 15.81
CA ARG A 68 13.52 -14.53 16.52
C ARG A 68 14.63 -13.72 17.18
N TYR A 69 15.07 -12.63 16.54
CA TYR A 69 16.14 -11.77 17.04
C TYR A 69 15.74 -10.28 17.01
N PRO A 70 14.96 -9.78 17.99
CA PRO A 70 14.39 -8.42 17.94
C PRO A 70 15.40 -7.28 17.70
N ILE A 71 16.65 -7.42 18.15
CA ILE A 71 17.74 -6.45 17.94
C ILE A 71 18.12 -6.26 16.47
N TRP A 72 17.88 -7.26 15.61
CA TRP A 72 18.21 -7.24 14.18
C TRP A 72 17.02 -6.89 13.29
N ARG A 73 15.91 -6.40 13.85
CA ARG A 73 14.67 -6.17 13.09
C ARG A 73 14.81 -5.08 12.02
N ASP A 74 15.48 -3.98 12.35
CA ASP A 74 15.81 -2.90 11.42
C ASP A 74 16.72 -3.39 10.29
N GLU A 75 17.88 -3.99 10.63
CA GLU A 75 18.81 -4.53 9.64
C GLU A 75 18.16 -5.61 8.76
N PHE A 76 17.22 -6.40 9.29
CA PHE A 76 16.43 -7.35 8.53
C PHE A 76 15.52 -6.67 7.48
N ALA A 77 14.70 -5.70 7.90
CA ALA A 77 13.82 -4.99 6.97
C ALA A 77 14.63 -4.21 5.92
N PHE A 78 15.73 -3.57 6.33
CA PHE A 78 16.65 -2.87 5.43
C PHE A 78 17.34 -3.81 4.45
N ALA A 79 17.84 -4.97 4.90
CA ALA A 79 18.52 -5.93 4.03
C ALA A 79 17.60 -6.52 2.96
N LEU A 80 16.30 -6.69 3.25
CA LEU A 80 15.31 -7.16 2.29
C LEU A 80 14.83 -6.08 1.31
N LEU A 81 14.74 -4.82 1.75
CA LEU A 81 14.13 -3.74 0.96
C LEU A 81 15.13 -2.83 0.22
N SER A 82 16.36 -2.68 0.73
CA SER A 82 17.38 -1.80 0.11
C SER A 82 17.81 -2.12 -1.32
N PRO A 83 17.72 -3.35 -1.87
CA PRO A 83 17.94 -3.58 -3.31
C PRO A 83 16.91 -2.86 -4.20
N TRP A 84 15.82 -2.37 -3.62
CA TRP A 84 14.60 -1.92 -4.30
C TRP A 84 14.18 -0.49 -3.94
N PHE A 85 15.05 0.29 -3.29
CA PHE A 85 14.80 1.71 -3.02
C PHE A 85 14.66 2.48 -4.34
N GLU A 86 15.66 2.36 -5.22
CA GLU A 86 15.73 3.04 -6.52
C GLU A 86 15.21 2.21 -7.71
N LYS A 87 14.76 0.96 -7.47
CA LYS A 87 14.42 -0.01 -8.52
C LYS A 87 13.12 -0.74 -8.18
N SER A 88 12.25 -0.93 -9.17
CA SER A 88 11.09 -1.80 -9.00
C SER A 88 11.52 -3.28 -9.03
N PRO A 89 11.16 -4.10 -8.02
CA PRO A 89 11.35 -5.54 -8.08
C PRO A 89 10.44 -6.19 -9.13
N PRO A 90 10.81 -7.37 -9.65
CA PRO A 90 9.87 -8.27 -10.33
C PRO A 90 8.63 -8.52 -9.45
N GLN A 91 7.45 -8.63 -10.07
CA GLN A 91 6.18 -8.68 -9.32
C GLN A 91 6.10 -9.84 -8.32
N GLU A 92 6.65 -11.01 -8.67
CA GLU A 92 6.78 -12.17 -7.78
C GLU A 92 7.56 -11.82 -6.50
N ILE A 93 8.72 -11.19 -6.65
CA ILE A 93 9.56 -10.76 -5.53
C ILE A 93 8.86 -9.67 -4.69
N LYS A 94 8.19 -8.72 -5.34
CA LYS A 94 7.38 -7.68 -4.67
C LYS A 94 6.31 -8.30 -3.79
N ASN A 95 5.57 -9.28 -4.33
CA ASN A 95 4.51 -9.98 -3.63
C ASN A 95 5.08 -10.76 -2.43
N THR A 96 6.08 -11.62 -2.65
CA THR A 96 6.72 -12.39 -1.58
C THR A 96 7.26 -11.50 -0.47
N LEU A 97 7.93 -10.39 -0.81
CA LEU A 97 8.42 -9.42 0.19
C LEU A 97 7.27 -8.83 1.01
N LEU A 98 6.19 -8.37 0.37
CA LEU A 98 5.04 -7.81 1.10
C LEU A 98 4.34 -8.85 1.97
N THR A 99 3.98 -10.01 1.43
CA THR A 99 3.34 -11.11 2.18
C THR A 99 4.14 -11.48 3.42
N LYS A 100 5.46 -11.66 3.26
CA LYS A 100 6.33 -11.99 4.40
C LYS A 100 6.40 -10.80 5.36
N LEU A 101 6.75 -9.59 4.92
CA LEU A 101 6.91 -8.43 5.81
C LEU A 101 5.62 -8.09 6.57
N LEU A 102 4.44 -8.13 5.93
CA LEU A 102 3.15 -7.92 6.58
C LEU A 102 2.89 -8.98 7.67
N SER A 103 3.11 -10.26 7.39
CA SER A 103 2.91 -11.34 8.36
C SER A 103 3.88 -11.32 9.55
N MET A 104 5.04 -10.66 9.41
CA MET A 104 6.08 -10.59 10.44
C MET A 104 6.10 -9.26 11.22
N LEU A 105 5.82 -8.13 10.55
CA LEU A 105 5.98 -6.77 11.06
C LEU A 105 4.67 -5.95 11.07
N GLY A 106 3.61 -6.42 10.41
CA GLY A 106 2.37 -5.68 10.20
C GLY A 106 2.44 -4.69 9.03
N ASP A 107 1.36 -3.95 8.79
CA ASP A 107 1.32 -2.85 7.81
C ASP A 107 2.05 -1.61 8.36
N PRO A 108 3.14 -1.12 7.71
CA PRO A 108 3.89 0.05 8.16
C PRO A 108 3.08 1.35 8.22
N ARG A 109 1.91 1.40 7.57
CA ARG A 109 1.06 2.60 7.48
C ARG A 109 0.16 2.80 8.70
N HIS A 110 -0.17 1.75 9.44
CA HIS A 110 -1.07 1.83 10.61
C HIS A 110 -0.78 0.83 11.74
N ASN A 111 -0.08 -0.25 11.47
CA ASN A 111 0.38 -1.23 12.47
C ASN A 111 1.90 -1.08 12.69
N HIS A 112 2.30 0.10 13.19
CA HIS A 112 3.71 0.47 13.31
C HIS A 112 4.52 -0.35 14.34
N ALA A 113 3.90 -1.23 15.12
CA ALA A 113 4.55 -1.92 16.25
C ALA A 113 5.74 -2.79 15.80
N GLY A 114 5.62 -3.51 14.68
CA GLY A 114 6.74 -4.26 14.10
C GLY A 114 7.74 -3.39 13.34
N TRP A 115 7.38 -2.16 12.98
CA TRP A 115 8.24 -1.21 12.26
C TRP A 115 8.96 -0.21 13.18
N LEU A 116 8.69 -0.24 14.49
CA LEU A 116 9.35 0.62 15.46
C LEU A 116 10.86 0.38 15.48
N GLY A 117 11.62 1.44 15.21
CA GLY A 117 13.08 1.43 15.11
C GLY A 117 13.64 1.03 13.74
N VAL A 118 12.79 0.70 12.76
CA VAL A 118 13.22 0.44 11.38
C VAL A 118 13.53 1.75 10.66
N ARG A 119 14.59 1.77 9.85
CA ARG A 119 14.99 2.88 8.97
C ARG A 119 13.85 3.34 8.05
N LYS A 120 13.79 4.66 7.84
CA LYS A 120 12.68 5.31 7.11
C LYS A 120 12.59 4.84 5.67
N GLU A 121 13.71 4.64 5.00
CA GLU A 121 13.80 4.22 3.59
C GLU A 121 13.14 2.85 3.34
N ALA A 122 13.25 1.94 4.32
CA ALA A 122 12.57 0.65 4.31
C ALA A 122 11.06 0.80 4.54
N ILE A 123 10.65 1.62 5.52
CA ILE A 123 9.24 1.95 5.80
C ILE A 123 8.57 2.61 4.57
N ASP A 124 9.21 3.63 3.98
CA ASP A 124 8.74 4.37 2.82
C ASP A 124 8.62 3.44 1.59
N THR A 125 9.58 2.54 1.37
CA THR A 125 9.53 1.57 0.26
C THR A 125 8.37 0.59 0.39
N ALA A 126 8.18 -0.02 1.58
CA ALA A 126 7.05 -0.90 1.82
C ALA A 126 5.70 -0.16 1.71
N SER A 127 5.61 1.05 2.29
CA SER A 127 4.40 1.88 2.28
C SER A 127 4.02 2.33 0.86
N ARG A 128 5.00 2.65 0.01
CA ARG A 128 4.81 2.95 -1.42
C ARG A 128 4.26 1.75 -2.19
N TRP A 129 4.76 0.54 -1.93
CA TRP A 129 4.24 -0.66 -2.59
C TRP A 129 2.82 -1.03 -2.15
N LEU A 130 2.50 -0.84 -0.87
CA LEU A 130 1.16 -1.04 -0.33
C LEU A 130 0.18 0.03 -0.84
N THR A 131 0.62 1.28 -0.97
CA THR A 131 -0.13 2.37 -1.63
C THR A 131 -0.51 1.98 -3.07
N GLY A 132 0.44 1.46 -3.85
CA GLY A 132 0.15 0.90 -5.18
C GLY A 132 -0.89 -0.22 -5.15
N ARG A 133 -0.71 -1.24 -4.29
CA ARG A 133 -1.70 -2.34 -4.18
C ARG A 133 -3.09 -1.86 -3.75
N THR A 134 -3.17 -0.85 -2.89
CA THR A 134 -4.45 -0.23 -2.49
C THR A 134 -5.14 0.44 -3.67
N MET A 135 -4.39 1.10 -4.57
CA MET A 135 -4.93 1.66 -5.81
C MET A 135 -5.35 0.58 -6.81
N ASP A 136 -4.49 -0.42 -7.04
CA ASP A 136 -4.80 -1.57 -7.91
C ASP A 136 -6.11 -2.25 -7.51
N ALA A 137 -6.28 -2.51 -6.20
CA ALA A 137 -7.48 -3.13 -5.66
C ALA A 137 -8.72 -2.23 -5.78
N PHE A 138 -8.59 -0.90 -5.62
CA PHE A 138 -9.70 0.03 -5.83
C PHE A 138 -10.24 -0.06 -7.27
N PHE A 139 -9.36 0.04 -8.27
CA PHE A 139 -9.78 -0.01 -9.67
C PHE A 139 -10.29 -1.39 -10.09
N GLU A 140 -9.79 -2.46 -9.47
CA GLU A 140 -10.33 -3.81 -9.69
C GLU A 140 -11.73 -3.98 -9.06
N ILE A 141 -12.04 -3.34 -7.93
CA ILE A 141 -13.40 -3.25 -7.39
C ILE A 141 -14.32 -2.47 -8.36
N LEU A 142 -13.87 -1.33 -8.90
CA LEU A 142 -14.65 -0.55 -9.88
C LEU A 142 -15.00 -1.40 -11.11
N ARG A 143 -14.04 -2.19 -11.61
CA ARG A 143 -14.23 -3.11 -12.74
C ARG A 143 -15.25 -4.23 -12.46
N HIS A 144 -15.48 -4.58 -11.19
CA HIS A 144 -16.48 -5.56 -10.76
C HIS A 144 -17.83 -4.94 -10.39
N THR A 145 -17.96 -3.62 -10.41
CA THR A 145 -19.20 -2.88 -10.05
C THR A 145 -19.74 -2.04 -11.21
N ASP A 146 -19.28 -2.31 -12.43
CA ASP A 146 -19.73 -1.70 -13.69
C ASP A 146 -19.66 -0.16 -13.70
N ASP A 147 -18.54 0.41 -13.21
CA ASP A 147 -18.25 1.85 -13.26
C ASP A 147 -17.56 2.24 -14.58
N ASP A 148 -18.33 2.72 -15.56
CA ASP A 148 -17.86 3.16 -16.89
C ASP A 148 -16.76 4.24 -16.84
N ILE A 149 -16.68 5.01 -15.75
CA ILE A 149 -15.69 6.08 -15.54
C ILE A 149 -14.38 5.51 -14.96
N GLY A 150 -14.42 4.29 -14.42
CA GLY A 150 -13.31 3.57 -13.79
C GLY A 150 -11.99 3.58 -14.59
N PRO A 151 -11.97 3.29 -15.90
CA PRO A 151 -10.74 3.32 -16.72
C PRO A 151 -10.06 4.69 -16.76
N TYR A 152 -10.84 5.77 -16.81
CA TYR A 152 -10.33 7.15 -16.84
C TYR A 152 -9.74 7.56 -15.48
N ARG A 153 -10.45 7.26 -14.38
CA ARG A 153 -9.93 7.46 -13.01
C ARG A 153 -8.65 6.66 -12.78
N ARG A 154 -8.63 5.40 -13.22
CA ARG A 154 -7.48 4.50 -13.11
C ARG A 154 -6.25 5.15 -13.71
N ARG A 155 -6.33 5.50 -15.00
CA ARG A 155 -5.22 6.08 -15.73
C ARG A 155 -4.76 7.43 -15.17
N PHE A 156 -5.70 8.29 -14.78
CA PHE A 156 -5.42 9.57 -14.14
C PHE A 156 -4.61 9.40 -12.85
N TRP A 157 -5.07 8.57 -11.91
CA TRP A 157 -4.39 8.40 -10.62
C TRP A 157 -3.10 7.56 -10.72
N GLU A 158 -3.07 6.53 -11.57
CA GLU A 158 -1.85 5.75 -11.85
C GLU A 158 -0.72 6.64 -12.37
N ALA A 159 -1.01 7.63 -13.22
CA ALA A 159 0.00 8.57 -13.70
C ALA A 159 0.62 9.40 -12.55
N TYR A 160 -0.18 9.93 -11.62
CA TYR A 160 0.34 10.63 -10.44
C TYR A 160 1.09 9.69 -9.47
N PHE A 161 0.72 8.42 -9.40
CA PHE A 161 1.45 7.41 -8.61
C PHE A 161 2.81 7.09 -9.24
N HIS A 162 2.86 6.83 -10.55
CA HIS A 162 4.09 6.53 -11.28
C HIS A 162 5.05 7.71 -11.36
N ALA A 163 4.54 8.94 -11.40
CA ALA A 163 5.33 10.17 -11.26
C ALA A 163 5.80 10.44 -9.80
N GLY A 164 5.44 9.60 -8.84
CA GLY A 164 5.89 9.69 -7.44
C GLY A 164 5.18 10.75 -6.61
N HIS A 165 4.04 11.27 -7.07
CA HIS A 165 3.30 12.35 -6.40
C HIS A 165 2.28 11.84 -5.38
N ILE A 166 1.71 10.65 -5.56
CA ILE A 166 0.87 10.00 -4.55
C ILE A 166 1.76 9.36 -3.49
N LEU A 167 1.67 9.91 -2.27
CA LEU A 167 2.50 9.53 -1.13
C LEU A 167 1.83 8.48 -0.24
N GLU A 168 0.50 8.51 -0.16
CA GLU A 168 -0.32 7.59 0.63
C GLU A 168 -1.64 7.33 -0.10
N ALA A 169 -2.12 6.08 -0.06
CA ALA A 169 -3.47 5.72 -0.50
C ALA A 169 -4.18 4.87 0.57
N TRP A 170 -5.50 5.07 0.68
CA TRP A 170 -6.41 4.28 1.49
C TRP A 170 -7.79 4.15 0.81
N ILE A 171 -8.55 3.12 1.16
CA ILE A 171 -9.90 2.90 0.63
C ILE A 171 -10.93 2.74 1.73
N ALA A 172 -12.11 3.30 1.51
CA ALA A 172 -13.30 3.04 2.33
C ALA A 172 -14.40 2.43 1.45
N LEU A 173 -14.98 1.33 1.91
CA LEU A 173 -15.89 0.48 1.12
C LEU A 173 -17.29 0.41 1.74
N GLY A 174 -18.31 0.37 0.89
CA GLY A 174 -19.62 -0.19 1.20
C GLY A 174 -19.61 -1.73 1.25
N GLU A 175 -20.75 -2.31 1.60
CA GLU A 175 -20.89 -3.75 1.90
C GLU A 175 -20.65 -4.67 0.69
N GLU A 176 -21.19 -4.33 -0.48
CA GLU A 176 -20.96 -5.10 -1.71
C GLU A 176 -19.52 -4.89 -2.22
N ALA A 177 -18.99 -3.67 -2.14
CA ALA A 177 -17.60 -3.38 -2.51
C ALA A 177 -16.59 -4.14 -1.62
N ALA A 178 -16.85 -4.28 -0.33
CA ALA A 178 -16.05 -5.12 0.58
C ALA A 178 -16.16 -6.61 0.23
N THR A 179 -17.35 -7.07 -0.19
CA THR A 179 -17.57 -8.45 -0.67
C THR A 179 -16.85 -8.72 -2.00
N ALA A 180 -16.76 -7.73 -2.89
CA ALA A 180 -15.97 -7.80 -4.12
C ALA A 180 -14.47 -7.88 -3.81
N LEU A 181 -13.96 -7.06 -2.88
CA LEU A 181 -12.56 -7.11 -2.45
C LEU A 181 -12.16 -8.49 -1.92
N GLY A 182 -13.01 -9.17 -1.14
CA GLY A 182 -12.73 -10.53 -0.64
C GLY A 182 -12.58 -11.60 -1.74
N LYS A 183 -13.05 -11.34 -2.96
CA LYS A 183 -12.82 -12.21 -4.14
C LYS A 183 -11.50 -11.90 -4.86
N ILE A 184 -11.02 -10.66 -4.74
CA ILE A 184 -9.80 -10.15 -5.39
C ILE A 184 -8.57 -10.42 -4.50
N ASP A 185 -8.67 -10.08 -3.20
CA ASP A 185 -7.62 -10.26 -2.20
C ASP A 185 -7.85 -11.52 -1.37
N THR A 186 -7.70 -12.69 -2.01
CA THR A 186 -7.94 -13.99 -1.38
C THR A 186 -7.04 -14.25 -0.15
N GLN A 187 -5.88 -13.61 -0.08
CA GLN A 187 -4.94 -13.70 1.05
C GLN A 187 -5.27 -12.73 2.20
N HIS A 188 -6.26 -11.83 2.03
CA HIS A 188 -6.70 -10.86 3.04
C HIS A 188 -5.57 -9.96 3.57
N GLU A 189 -4.64 -9.59 2.69
CA GLU A 189 -3.48 -8.76 3.03
C GLU A 189 -3.79 -7.26 2.97
N LEU A 190 -4.85 -6.87 2.26
CA LEU A 190 -5.27 -5.48 2.10
C LEU A 190 -6.23 -5.09 3.22
N SER A 191 -5.72 -4.27 4.13
CA SER A 191 -6.55 -3.52 5.07
C SER A 191 -7.32 -2.42 4.34
N TYR A 192 -8.57 -2.19 4.76
CA TYR A 192 -9.49 -1.19 4.22
C TYR A 192 -10.40 -0.67 5.34
N ALA A 193 -11.14 0.41 5.07
CA ALA A 193 -12.15 0.95 5.98
C ALA A 193 -13.58 0.61 5.56
N LYS A 194 -14.50 0.56 6.53
CA LYS A 194 -15.95 0.53 6.26
C LYS A 194 -16.55 1.92 6.33
N ILE A 195 -17.47 2.24 5.42
CA ILE A 195 -18.26 3.47 5.47
C ILE A 195 -19.48 3.23 6.37
N LEU A 196 -19.69 4.09 7.37
CA LEU A 196 -20.84 4.07 8.26
C LEU A 196 -21.87 5.11 7.81
N GLY A 197 -23.14 4.70 7.71
CA GLY A 197 -24.24 5.54 7.22
C GLY A 197 -24.83 5.08 5.89
N LYS A 198 -25.84 5.81 5.40
CA LYS A 198 -26.61 5.41 4.21
C LYS A 198 -25.91 5.79 2.90
N ILE A 199 -25.31 4.80 2.24
CA ILE A 199 -24.74 4.87 0.89
C ILE A 199 -25.33 3.75 0.01
N SER A 200 -25.09 3.79 -1.30
CA SER A 200 -25.30 2.60 -2.13
C SER A 200 -24.26 1.52 -1.74
N PRO A 201 -24.63 0.23 -1.59
CA PRO A 201 -23.69 -0.79 -1.11
C PRO A 201 -22.44 -1.00 -1.98
N ASN A 202 -22.55 -0.70 -3.28
CA ASN A 202 -21.47 -0.73 -4.28
C ASN A 202 -20.59 0.53 -4.31
N GLN A 203 -20.86 1.55 -3.48
CA GLN A 203 -20.01 2.73 -3.40
C GLN A 203 -18.72 2.47 -2.63
N CYS A 204 -17.63 3.06 -3.10
CA CYS A 204 -16.36 3.12 -2.42
C CYS A 204 -15.71 4.51 -2.61
N VAL A 205 -14.72 4.80 -1.76
CA VAL A 205 -13.97 6.05 -1.77
C VAL A 205 -12.49 5.72 -1.78
N LEU A 206 -11.77 6.23 -2.78
CA LEU A 206 -10.32 6.25 -2.82
C LEU A 206 -9.83 7.54 -2.16
N MET A 207 -9.03 7.41 -1.12
CA MET A 207 -8.37 8.51 -0.42
C MET A 207 -6.89 8.54 -0.81
N LEU A 208 -6.41 9.67 -1.33
CA LEU A 208 -5.03 9.84 -1.83
C LEU A 208 -4.39 11.08 -1.21
N ARG A 209 -3.18 10.97 -0.67
CA ARG A 209 -2.39 12.14 -0.28
C ARG A 209 -1.39 12.51 -1.38
N ILE A 210 -1.48 13.74 -1.87
CA ILE A 210 -0.48 14.37 -2.75
C ILE A 210 0.01 15.63 -2.02
N GLY A 211 1.29 15.67 -1.69
CA GLY A 211 1.87 16.75 -0.88
C GLY A 211 1.13 16.94 0.46
N ASN A 212 0.57 18.13 0.67
CA ASN A 212 -0.21 18.52 1.86
C ASN A 212 -1.74 18.45 1.66
N ILE A 213 -2.24 17.89 0.55
CA ILE A 213 -3.67 17.76 0.24
C ILE A 213 -4.08 16.28 0.26
N LEU A 214 -5.22 16.02 0.88
CA LEU A 214 -5.96 14.78 0.79
C LEU A 214 -7.07 14.92 -0.26
N PHE A 215 -7.06 14.03 -1.24
CA PHE A 215 -8.12 13.86 -2.22
C PHE A 215 -9.01 12.68 -1.79
N CYS A 216 -10.32 12.83 -1.95
CA CYS A 216 -11.30 11.77 -1.77
C CYS A 216 -12.10 11.63 -3.08
N ASP A 217 -11.79 10.60 -3.87
CA ASP A 217 -12.49 10.26 -5.10
C ASP A 217 -13.59 9.23 -4.79
N TRP A 218 -14.85 9.61 -5.02
CA TRP A 218 -16.01 8.76 -4.82
C TRP A 218 -16.35 8.02 -6.12
N SER A 219 -16.51 6.69 -6.03
CA SER A 219 -16.89 5.86 -7.18
C SER A 219 -18.29 6.15 -7.74
N HIS A 220 -18.60 5.58 -8.90
CA HIS A 220 -19.83 5.83 -9.68
C HIS A 220 -19.95 7.32 -10.03
N GLN A 221 -21.15 7.89 -9.97
CA GLN A 221 -21.43 9.33 -10.15
C GLN A 221 -21.00 10.18 -8.92
N GLY A 222 -19.97 9.74 -8.20
CA GLY A 222 -19.36 10.46 -7.10
C GLY A 222 -18.54 11.68 -7.53
N ARG A 223 -18.39 12.63 -6.62
CA ARG A 223 -17.52 13.80 -6.79
C ARG A 223 -16.12 13.54 -6.22
N LEU A 224 -15.10 14.06 -6.90
CA LEU A 224 -13.78 14.26 -6.33
C LEU A 224 -13.82 15.45 -5.35
N ARG A 225 -13.26 15.28 -4.16
CA ARG A 225 -13.14 16.30 -3.10
C ARG A 225 -11.69 16.45 -2.67
N ALA A 226 -11.29 17.63 -2.20
CA ALA A 226 -9.92 17.93 -1.80
C ALA A 226 -9.85 18.79 -0.52
N ILE A 227 -9.03 18.38 0.44
CA ILE A 227 -8.92 19.04 1.75
C ILE A 227 -7.45 19.11 2.20
N PRO A 228 -6.97 20.26 2.73
CA PRO A 228 -5.62 20.32 3.31
C PRO A 228 -5.52 19.35 4.49
N MET A 229 -4.42 18.59 4.57
CA MET A 229 -4.15 17.65 5.68
C MET A 229 -4.12 18.32 7.06
N SER A 230 -3.90 19.64 7.11
CA SER A 230 -3.93 20.46 8.33
C SER A 230 -5.35 20.86 8.77
N ASN A 231 -6.37 20.65 7.93
CA ASN A 231 -7.75 20.97 8.28
C ASN A 231 -8.31 19.92 9.26
N LYS A 232 -8.96 20.39 10.35
CA LYS A 232 -9.56 19.54 11.38
C LYS A 232 -10.65 18.59 10.86
N GLN A 233 -11.26 18.88 9.71
CA GLN A 233 -12.26 18.04 9.05
C GLN A 233 -11.66 17.00 8.10
N ALA A 234 -10.35 17.03 7.82
CA ALA A 234 -9.71 16.04 6.95
C ALA A 234 -9.83 14.62 7.56
N PRO A 235 -10.33 13.63 6.81
CA PRO A 235 -10.25 12.23 7.22
C PRO A 235 -8.82 11.83 7.57
N LYS A 236 -8.64 11.28 8.77
CA LYS A 236 -7.38 10.63 9.14
C LYS A 236 -7.27 9.33 8.35
N LEU A 237 -6.29 9.24 7.46
CA LEU A 237 -5.98 8.01 6.73
C LEU A 237 -5.81 6.81 7.69
N TYR A 238 -6.06 5.62 7.14
CA TYR A 238 -5.90 4.34 7.84
C TYR A 238 -6.84 4.05 9.02
N ALA A 239 -7.87 4.86 9.25
CA ALA A 239 -8.96 4.46 10.15
C ALA A 239 -9.70 3.23 9.61
N HIS A 240 -10.16 2.34 10.51
CA HIS A 240 -10.94 1.14 10.16
C HIS A 240 -12.40 1.45 9.77
N THR A 241 -12.91 2.61 10.19
CA THR A 241 -14.26 3.08 9.88
C THR A 241 -14.25 4.59 9.65
N TYR A 242 -15.15 5.06 8.80
CA TYR A 242 -15.46 6.48 8.64
C TYR A 242 -16.97 6.68 8.66
N GLU A 243 -17.43 7.68 9.41
CA GLU A 243 -18.79 8.18 9.29
C GLU A 243 -18.99 8.90 7.96
N LEU A 244 -20.16 8.75 7.33
CA LEU A 244 -20.44 9.29 6.00
C LEU A 244 -20.14 10.80 5.88
N TYR A 245 -20.42 11.58 6.92
CA TYR A 245 -20.15 13.03 6.93
C TYR A 245 -18.65 13.36 6.89
N GLN A 246 -17.78 12.47 7.37
CA GLN A 246 -16.33 12.64 7.28
C GLN A 246 -15.83 12.48 5.85
N LEU A 247 -16.50 11.67 5.02
CA LEU A 247 -16.12 11.44 3.62
C LEU A 247 -16.90 12.31 2.61
N ARG A 248 -18.05 12.86 3.01
CA ARG A 248 -18.86 13.84 2.26
C ARG A 248 -18.76 15.25 2.84
N PHE A 249 -17.54 15.69 3.16
CA PHE A 249 -17.28 17.06 3.58
C PHE A 249 -17.54 18.06 2.43
N PRO A 250 -18.00 19.29 2.72
CA PRO A 250 -17.90 20.38 1.76
C PRO A 250 -16.41 20.61 1.49
N THR A 251 -15.98 20.51 0.24
CA THR A 251 -14.56 20.58 -0.08
C THR A 251 -14.06 22.02 0.12
N PRO A 252 -13.14 22.29 1.07
CA PRO A 252 -12.67 23.65 1.34
C PRO A 252 -11.72 24.15 0.25
N LEU A 253 -11.26 23.25 -0.62
CA LEU A 253 -10.59 23.58 -1.87
C LEU A 253 -11.60 23.33 -3.00
N ASP A 254 -11.92 24.39 -3.73
CA ASP A 254 -12.95 24.41 -4.75
C ASP A 254 -12.35 24.16 -6.14
N PHE A 255 -12.86 23.13 -6.82
CA PHE A 255 -12.49 22.80 -8.20
C PHE A 255 -13.19 23.70 -9.22
N ASN A 256 -14.38 24.21 -8.88
CA ASN A 256 -15.30 24.90 -9.78
C ASN A 256 -15.22 26.43 -9.66
N GLN A 257 -14.36 26.96 -8.79
CA GLN A 257 -14.09 28.40 -8.60
C GLN A 257 -15.36 29.24 -8.35
N GLY A 258 -16.30 28.72 -7.55
CA GLY A 258 -17.55 29.38 -7.18
C GLY A 258 -18.66 29.26 -8.23
N GLN A 259 -18.48 28.50 -9.32
CA GLN A 259 -19.50 28.33 -10.36
C GLN A 259 -20.64 27.37 -9.95
N LEU A 260 -20.46 26.55 -8.92
CA LEU A 260 -21.43 25.56 -8.45
C LEU A 260 -21.53 25.58 -6.91
N ASP A 261 -22.73 25.30 -6.37
CA ASP A 261 -22.97 25.24 -4.92
C ASP A 261 -22.21 24.12 -4.19
N ASP A 262 -21.93 22.99 -4.87
CA ASP A 262 -21.03 21.95 -4.36
C ASP A 262 -19.65 22.10 -5.02
N PRO A 263 -18.62 22.52 -4.26
CA PRO A 263 -17.29 22.80 -4.79
C PRO A 263 -16.50 21.54 -5.21
N GLY A 264 -17.06 20.33 -5.04
CA GLY A 264 -16.46 19.08 -5.52
C GLY A 264 -16.58 18.92 -7.04
N LEU A 265 -15.59 18.26 -7.67
CA LEU A 265 -15.56 18.06 -9.12
C LEU A 265 -16.39 16.82 -9.53
N LEU A 266 -17.20 16.95 -10.58
CA LEU A 266 -17.86 15.83 -11.24
C LEU A 266 -16.99 15.27 -12.37
N HIS A 267 -17.10 13.96 -12.61
CA HIS A 267 -16.31 13.23 -13.60
C HIS A 267 -16.91 13.32 -15.03
N LEU A 268 -17.38 14.52 -15.43
CA LEU A 268 -18.04 14.75 -16.72
C LEU A 268 -17.02 14.86 -17.86
N GLY A 269 -17.44 14.46 -19.06
CA GLY A 269 -16.62 14.54 -20.28
C GLY A 269 -15.32 13.73 -20.16
N SER A 270 -15.38 12.55 -19.55
CA SER A 270 -14.21 11.70 -19.27
C SER A 270 -13.46 11.32 -20.55
N GLU A 271 -14.20 10.98 -21.59
CA GLU A 271 -13.75 10.66 -22.95
C GLU A 271 -13.13 11.86 -23.69
N LEU A 272 -13.47 13.09 -23.27
CA LEU A 272 -12.93 14.34 -23.80
C LEU A 272 -11.84 14.96 -22.90
N GLY A 273 -11.52 14.33 -21.77
CA GLY A 273 -10.50 14.82 -20.83
C GLY A 273 -10.92 15.99 -19.94
N GLN A 274 -12.22 16.36 -19.89
CA GLN A 274 -12.68 17.63 -19.31
C GLN A 274 -12.48 17.72 -17.78
N TRP A 275 -12.91 16.69 -17.05
CA TRP A 275 -12.68 16.66 -15.59
C TRP A 275 -11.20 16.42 -15.29
N GLN A 276 -10.49 15.64 -16.11
CA GLN A 276 -9.06 15.38 -15.95
C GLN A 276 -8.24 16.66 -16.08
N GLU A 277 -8.53 17.51 -17.07
CA GLU A 277 -7.92 18.82 -17.23
C GLU A 277 -8.22 19.71 -16.02
N THR A 278 -9.49 19.77 -15.57
CA THR A 278 -9.88 20.55 -14.39
C THR A 278 -9.14 20.09 -13.12
N ALA A 279 -9.03 18.78 -12.90
CA ALA A 279 -8.33 18.20 -11.75
C ALA A 279 -6.80 18.40 -11.85
N ARG A 280 -6.21 18.25 -13.05
CA ARG A 280 -4.79 18.52 -13.34
C ARG A 280 -4.43 19.97 -13.04
N ASP A 281 -5.23 20.92 -13.52
CA ASP A 281 -4.95 22.34 -13.37
C ASP A 281 -5.12 22.79 -11.91
N PHE A 282 -6.08 22.21 -11.20
CA PHE A 282 -6.20 22.34 -9.76
C PHE A 282 -4.94 21.80 -9.03
N ILE A 283 -4.50 20.58 -9.33
CA ILE A 283 -3.32 19.97 -8.70
C ILE A 283 -2.06 20.81 -8.99
N SER A 284 -1.87 21.26 -10.23
CA SER A 284 -0.76 22.12 -10.62
C SER A 284 -0.76 23.45 -9.87
N LYS A 285 -1.91 24.13 -9.81
CA LYS A 285 -2.08 25.40 -9.10
C LYS A 285 -1.85 25.29 -7.59
N GLN A 286 -2.28 24.19 -6.96
CA GLN A 286 -2.20 24.02 -5.50
C GLN A 286 -0.88 23.42 -5.02
N LEU A 287 -0.23 22.57 -5.82
CA LEU A 287 0.91 21.75 -5.39
C LEU A 287 2.18 21.94 -6.26
N GLY A 288 2.10 22.69 -7.35
CA GLY A 288 3.22 22.84 -8.30
C GLY A 288 3.53 21.57 -9.11
N VAL A 289 2.63 20.60 -9.09
CA VAL A 289 2.80 19.29 -9.74
C VAL A 289 2.21 19.32 -11.15
N THR A 290 3.00 18.97 -12.17
CA THR A 290 2.55 18.95 -13.56
C THR A 290 2.72 17.57 -14.18
N VAL A 291 1.63 17.02 -14.71
CA VAL A 291 1.59 15.78 -15.50
C VAL A 291 0.86 16.10 -16.82
N PRO A 292 1.38 15.72 -18.00
CA PRO A 292 0.71 15.96 -19.29
C PRO A 292 -0.68 15.31 -19.36
N LEU A 293 -1.67 15.96 -19.98
CA LEU A 293 -3.02 15.37 -20.12
C LEU A 293 -3.02 14.07 -20.93
N THR A 294 -2.11 13.94 -21.90
CA THR A 294 -1.87 12.69 -22.64
C THR A 294 -1.52 11.52 -21.72
N ASP A 295 -0.89 11.81 -20.58
CA ASP A 295 -0.50 10.79 -19.60
C ASP A 295 -1.60 10.54 -18.57
N LEU A 296 -2.65 11.37 -18.53
CA LEU A 296 -3.81 11.23 -17.65
C LEU A 296 -5.01 10.55 -18.33
N MET A 297 -4.92 10.32 -19.64
CA MET A 297 -5.97 9.75 -20.48
C MET A 297 -5.64 8.30 -20.87
N PRO A 298 -6.64 7.40 -20.96
CA PRO A 298 -6.45 6.10 -21.59
C PRO A 298 -5.97 6.25 -23.04
N ASN A 299 -5.13 5.31 -23.49
CA ASN A 299 -4.77 5.27 -24.91
C ASN A 299 -5.98 4.77 -25.71
N ASN A 300 -6.33 5.50 -26.77
CA ASN A 300 -7.29 5.08 -27.80
C ASN A 300 -6.71 3.96 -28.68
#